data_AF-A0A3N5RF67-F1
#
_entry.id   AF-A0A3N5RF67-F1
#
_cell.length_a   1.000
_cell.length_b   1.000
_cell.length_c   1.000
_cell.angle_alpha   90.00
_cell.angle_beta   90.00
_cell.angle_gamma   90.00
#
_symmetry.space_group_name_H-M   'P 1'
#
loop_
_entity.id
_entity.type
_entity.pdbx_description
1 polymer ?
#
loop_
_entity_poly.entity_id
_entity_poly.type
_entity_poly.pdbx_seq_one_letter_code
_entity_poly.pdbx_strand_id
1 'polypeptide(L)'
;MNRERTIWTAVFILAGCFLLYRAALSPVGMARVYVRPASATQPTSFVLTQASDPRAVLSVPRTVGIWFAAFFTLAIFSFLYRDNPFYRFAEAVMVGVSAGYVMVAGFWDGIVPKLLARLAPAQMTWAIPSLKSNAPDWLALIPLALCLMVLCRLLPRGGWIARWPLAFIVGTYAGIRLISYLEADFVSQIRNSIVPLVVFTQAGRFDLWESVRNTLCLVGVLSALTYFYFSADHTGITGR
;
A
#
# COMPACT_ATOMS: atom_id res chain seq x y z
N MET A 1 -37.01 -13.07 -10.88
CA MET A 1 -36.50 -11.68 -11.01
C MET A 1 -37.65 -10.75 -10.62
N ASN A 2 -37.76 -10.04 -9.50
CA ASN A 2 -36.75 -9.19 -8.85
C ASN A 2 -37.27 -8.53 -7.54
N ARG A 3 -38.12 -9.18 -6.72
CA ARG A 3 -38.63 -8.54 -5.47
C ARG A 3 -37.51 -8.04 -4.56
N GLU A 4 -36.46 -8.84 -4.39
CA GLU A 4 -35.25 -8.45 -3.66
C GLU A 4 -34.52 -7.27 -4.30
N ARG A 5 -34.34 -7.29 -5.63
CA ARG A 5 -33.78 -6.16 -6.39
C ARG A 5 -34.56 -4.86 -6.15
N THR A 6 -35.90 -4.94 -6.12
CA THR A 6 -36.78 -3.76 -5.99
C THR A 6 -36.73 -3.17 -4.59
N ILE A 7 -36.69 -4.03 -3.56
CA ILE A 7 -36.56 -3.62 -2.15
C ILE A 7 -35.22 -2.90 -1.95
N TRP A 8 -34.12 -3.49 -2.44
CA TRP A 8 -32.80 -2.87 -2.32
C TRP A 8 -32.71 -1.52 -3.05
N THR A 9 -33.27 -1.39 -4.26
CA THR A 9 -33.30 -0.09 -4.95
C THR A 9 -34.13 0.95 -4.21
N ALA A 10 -35.26 0.55 -3.60
CA ALA A 10 -36.08 1.46 -2.83
C ALA A 10 -35.36 1.94 -1.56
N VAL A 11 -34.62 1.06 -0.88
CA VAL A 11 -33.79 1.40 0.28
C VAL A 11 -32.66 2.36 -0.12
N PHE A 12 -31.96 2.12 -1.23
CA PHE A 12 -30.91 3.03 -1.70
C PHE A 12 -31.46 4.41 -2.09
N ILE A 13 -32.63 4.47 -2.72
CA ILE A 13 -33.27 5.75 -3.07
C ILE A 13 -33.72 6.48 -1.81
N LEU A 14 -34.37 5.79 -0.85
CA LEU A 14 -34.77 6.39 0.42
C LEU A 14 -33.58 6.88 1.23
N ALA A 15 -32.49 6.11 1.30
CA ALA A 15 -31.26 6.51 1.97
C ALA A 15 -30.60 7.71 1.26
N GLY A 16 -30.56 7.72 -0.07
CA GLY A 16 -30.07 8.84 -0.87
C GLY A 16 -30.89 10.11 -0.65
N CYS A 17 -32.22 10.01 -0.70
CA CYS A 17 -33.13 11.11 -0.40
C CYS A 17 -32.99 11.61 1.05
N PHE A 18 -32.83 10.70 2.02
CA PHE A 18 -32.62 11.05 3.42
C PHE A 18 -31.28 11.78 3.63
N LEU A 19 -30.21 11.35 2.97
CA LEU A 19 -28.92 12.02 3.01
C LEU A 19 -28.97 13.40 2.35
N LEU A 20 -29.67 13.55 1.22
CA LEU A 20 -29.88 14.84 0.58
C LEU A 20 -30.72 15.79 1.45
N TYR A 21 -31.77 15.28 2.08
CA TYR A 21 -32.60 16.01 3.05
C TYR A 21 -31.76 16.49 4.25
N ARG A 22 -30.96 15.60 4.85
CA ARG A 22 -30.04 15.95 5.95
C ARG A 22 -28.93 16.92 5.52
N ALA A 23 -28.45 16.82 4.28
CA ALA A 23 -27.46 17.73 3.74
C ALA A 23 -28.00 19.15 3.54
N ALA A 24 -29.28 19.28 3.14
CA ALA A 24 -29.92 20.58 2.89
C ALA A 24 -30.42 21.28 4.17
N LEU A 25 -30.95 20.55 5.15
CA LEU A 25 -31.59 21.13 6.34
C LEU A 25 -30.73 21.19 7.61
N SER A 26 -29.49 20.69 7.61
CA SER A 26 -28.63 20.77 8.80
C SER A 26 -27.98 22.16 8.94
N PRO A 27 -28.01 22.80 10.14
CA PRO A 27 -27.52 24.17 10.34
C PRO A 27 -26.01 24.32 10.12
N VAL A 28 -25.26 23.22 10.21
CA VAL A 28 -23.80 23.16 9.96
C VAL A 28 -23.49 22.66 8.53
N GLY A 29 -24.49 22.14 7.81
CA GLY A 29 -24.36 21.42 6.53
C GLY A 29 -23.63 20.07 6.67
N MET A 30 -24.13 19.01 6.04
CA MET A 30 -23.38 17.75 5.99
C MET A 30 -22.16 17.87 5.07
N ALA A 31 -21.04 17.26 5.48
CA ALA A 31 -19.80 17.14 4.71
C ALA A 31 -19.15 18.48 4.29
N ARG A 32 -19.50 19.61 4.91
CA ARG A 32 -18.81 20.89 4.71
C ARG A 32 -17.56 20.98 5.56
N VAL A 33 -16.42 21.24 4.93
CA VAL A 33 -15.14 21.35 5.61
C VAL A 33 -14.78 22.82 5.80
N TYR A 34 -14.73 23.24 7.06
CA TYR A 34 -14.29 24.57 7.45
C TYR A 34 -12.81 24.55 7.78
N VAL A 35 -12.14 25.63 7.40
CA VAL A 35 -10.69 25.74 7.49
C VAL A 35 -10.34 27.14 7.97
N ARG A 36 -9.35 27.22 8.85
CA ARG A 36 -8.78 28.49 9.32
C ARG A 36 -7.30 28.58 8.95
N PRO A 37 -6.75 29.78 8.71
CA PRO A 37 -5.31 29.94 8.56
C PRO A 37 -4.61 29.55 9.86
N ALA A 38 -3.52 28.79 9.76
CA ALA A 38 -2.78 28.26 10.91
C ALA A 38 -2.01 29.35 11.69
N SER A 39 -1.68 30.48 11.04
CA SER A 39 -1.02 31.62 11.67
C SER A 39 -1.51 32.94 11.07
N ALA A 40 -1.65 33.97 11.91
CA ALA A 40 -2.24 35.27 11.53
C ALA A 40 -1.30 36.14 10.67
N THR A 41 0.01 35.86 10.67
CA THR A 41 1.03 36.67 9.99
C THR A 41 1.50 36.08 8.66
N GLN A 42 1.32 34.78 8.41
CA GLN A 42 1.58 34.14 7.10
C GLN A 42 0.58 32.97 6.86
N PRO A 43 -0.39 33.11 5.93
CA PRO A 43 -1.41 32.09 5.70
C PRO A 43 -0.92 31.02 4.72
N THR A 44 0.17 30.32 5.04
CA THR A 44 0.73 29.26 4.17
C THR A 44 0.17 27.87 4.49
N SER A 45 -0.48 27.70 5.63
CA SER A 45 -1.11 26.45 6.03
C SER A 45 -2.49 26.67 6.63
N PHE A 46 -3.36 25.69 6.39
CA PHE A 46 -4.80 25.79 6.56
C PHE A 46 -5.27 24.56 7.35
N VAL A 47 -5.67 24.79 8.61
CA VAL A 47 -6.04 23.73 9.57
C VAL A 47 -7.55 23.54 9.58
N LEU A 48 -7.99 22.28 9.74
CA LEU A 48 -9.40 21.93 9.89
C LEU A 48 -9.96 22.62 11.14
N THR A 49 -11.09 23.30 11.01
CA THR A 49 -11.80 23.89 12.16
C THR A 49 -13.28 23.53 12.12
N GLN A 50 -13.93 23.66 13.27
CA GLN A 50 -15.37 23.53 13.41
C GLN A 50 -16.07 24.81 12.93
N ALA A 51 -17.29 24.68 12.44
CA ALA A 51 -18.09 25.79 11.92
C ALA A 51 -18.40 26.89 12.95
N SER A 52 -18.14 26.64 14.23
CA SER A 52 -18.36 27.57 15.35
C SER A 52 -17.25 28.63 15.47
N ASP A 53 -16.13 28.50 14.76
CA ASP A 53 -15.01 29.44 14.84
C ASP A 53 -15.29 30.73 14.01
N PRO A 54 -15.09 31.95 14.55
CA PRO A 54 -15.35 33.21 13.82
C PRO A 54 -14.48 33.44 12.57
N ARG A 55 -13.34 32.74 12.48
CA ARG A 55 -12.40 32.80 11.33
C ARG A 55 -12.51 31.56 10.42
N ALA A 56 -13.57 30.78 10.56
CA ALA A 56 -13.82 29.62 9.73
C ALA A 56 -14.21 30.03 8.31
N VAL A 57 -13.40 29.64 7.33
CA VAL A 57 -13.71 29.80 5.91
C VAL A 57 -14.10 28.44 5.33
N LEU A 58 -15.12 28.41 4.48
CA LEU A 58 -15.52 27.18 3.79
C LEU A 58 -14.44 26.79 2.78
N SER A 59 -13.88 25.60 2.94
CA SER A 59 -12.98 25.03 1.94
C SER A 59 -13.78 24.25 0.91
N VAL A 60 -14.07 24.91 -0.21
CA VAL A 60 -14.76 24.29 -1.36
C VAL A 60 -14.02 23.04 -1.85
N PRO A 61 -12.67 23.02 -2.02
CA PRO A 61 -11.97 21.84 -2.53
C PRO A 61 -12.11 20.61 -1.62
N ARG A 62 -12.00 20.78 -0.29
CA ARG A 62 -12.10 19.67 0.66
C ARG A 62 -13.53 19.17 0.79
N THR A 63 -14.50 20.08 0.79
CA THR A 63 -15.94 19.74 0.79
C THR A 63 -16.29 18.90 -0.43
N VAL A 64 -15.88 19.35 -1.63
CA VAL A 64 -16.06 18.59 -2.88
C VAL A 64 -15.36 17.24 -2.80
N GLY A 65 -14.14 17.18 -2.26
CA GLY A 65 -13.39 15.94 -2.05
C GLY A 65 -14.13 14.90 -1.19
N ILE A 66 -14.82 15.32 -0.12
CA ILE A 66 -15.61 14.40 0.71
C ILE A 66 -16.79 13.80 -0.07
N TRP A 67 -17.48 14.61 -0.87
CA TRP A 67 -18.58 14.12 -1.71
C TRP A 67 -18.08 13.16 -2.80
N PHE A 68 -16.92 13.43 -3.41
CA PHE A 68 -16.26 12.47 -4.30
C PHE A 68 -15.89 11.17 -3.58
N ALA A 69 -15.33 11.24 -2.37
CA ALA A 69 -14.98 10.05 -1.59
C ALA A 69 -16.22 9.22 -1.23
N ALA A 70 -17.32 9.87 -0.83
CA ALA A 70 -18.59 9.20 -0.55
C ALA A 70 -19.16 8.54 -1.82
N PHE A 71 -19.12 9.24 -2.96
CA PHE A 71 -19.54 8.69 -4.25
C PHE A 71 -18.74 7.44 -4.63
N PHE A 72 -17.40 7.49 -4.59
CA PHE A 72 -16.56 6.33 -4.93
C PHE A 72 -16.73 5.18 -3.94
N THR A 73 -16.95 5.46 -2.66
CA THR A 73 -17.24 4.42 -1.65
C THR A 73 -18.54 3.68 -1.98
N LEU A 74 -19.62 4.41 -2.30
CA LEU A 74 -20.88 3.82 -2.74
C LEU A 74 -20.73 3.09 -4.10
N ALA A 75 -19.95 3.64 -5.02
CA ALA A 75 -19.71 3.03 -6.32
C ALA A 75 -18.97 1.68 -6.21
N ILE A 76 -18.02 1.56 -5.28
CA ILE A 76 -17.34 0.28 -5.00
C ILE A 76 -18.30 -0.70 -4.31
N PHE A 77 -19.06 -0.26 -3.31
CA PHE A 77 -20.07 -1.12 -2.67
C PHE A 77 -21.21 -1.56 -3.60
N SER A 78 -21.43 -0.85 -4.71
CA SER A 78 -22.37 -1.27 -5.76
C SER A 78 -21.98 -2.61 -6.42
N PHE A 79 -20.76 -3.12 -6.22
CA PHE A 79 -20.37 -4.48 -6.62
C PHE A 79 -21.34 -5.54 -6.08
N LEU A 80 -21.87 -5.35 -4.86
CA LEU A 80 -22.81 -6.29 -4.22
C LEU A 80 -24.12 -6.42 -5.01
N TYR A 81 -24.45 -5.44 -5.86
CA TYR A 81 -25.67 -5.40 -6.65
C TYR A 81 -25.44 -5.77 -8.13
N ARG A 82 -24.46 -6.66 -8.42
CA ARG A 82 -24.05 -7.11 -9.76
C ARG A 82 -23.31 -6.00 -10.56
N ASP A 83 -22.63 -6.37 -11.64
CA ASP A 83 -21.87 -5.45 -12.51
C ASP A 83 -22.68 -4.21 -12.93
N ASN A 84 -22.42 -3.08 -12.29
CA ASN A 84 -23.07 -1.80 -12.54
C ASN A 84 -22.07 -0.85 -13.25
N PRO A 85 -22.49 -0.05 -14.25
CA PRO A 85 -21.64 0.99 -14.85
C PRO A 85 -20.86 1.84 -13.84
N PHE A 86 -21.46 2.18 -12.69
CA PHE A 86 -20.79 2.95 -11.64
C PHE A 86 -19.60 2.21 -11.00
N TYR A 87 -19.76 0.90 -10.76
CA TYR A 87 -18.67 0.06 -10.23
C TYR A 87 -17.53 -0.04 -11.23
N ARG A 88 -17.84 -0.36 -12.49
CA ARG A 88 -16.82 -0.49 -13.57
C ARG A 88 -16.07 0.82 -13.82
N PHE A 89 -16.75 1.96 -13.69
CA PHE A 89 -16.10 3.28 -13.74
C PHE A 89 -15.17 3.50 -12.54
N ALA A 90 -15.64 3.24 -11.32
CA ALA A 90 -14.84 3.40 -10.11
C ALA A 90 -13.59 2.50 -10.11
N GLU A 91 -13.73 1.25 -10.55
CA GLU A 91 -12.63 0.31 -10.73
C GLU A 91 -11.61 0.83 -11.75
N ALA A 92 -12.06 1.26 -12.94
CA ALA A 92 -11.18 1.82 -13.96
C ALA A 92 -10.44 3.09 -13.48
N VAL A 93 -11.13 3.97 -12.75
CA VAL A 93 -10.50 5.16 -12.16
C VAL A 93 -9.48 4.77 -11.10
N MET A 94 -9.80 3.85 -10.19
CA MET A 94 -8.89 3.41 -9.14
C MET A 94 -7.62 2.77 -9.73
N VAL A 95 -7.78 1.87 -10.69
CA VAL A 95 -6.65 1.22 -11.38
C VAL A 95 -5.85 2.23 -12.21
N GLY A 96 -6.52 3.14 -12.92
CA GLY A 96 -5.85 4.18 -13.71
C GLY A 96 -5.06 5.17 -12.85
N VAL A 97 -5.65 5.67 -11.76
CA VAL A 97 -5.00 6.61 -10.84
C VAL A 97 -3.84 5.94 -10.10
N SER A 98 -3.98 4.69 -9.67
CA SER A 98 -2.88 3.95 -9.04
C SER A 98 -1.71 3.72 -10.00
N ALA A 99 -1.98 3.29 -11.24
CA ALA A 99 -0.94 3.14 -12.27
C ALA A 99 -0.26 4.49 -12.59
N GLY A 100 -1.06 5.57 -12.71
CA GLY A 100 -0.55 6.92 -12.94
C GLY A 100 0.32 7.44 -11.79
N TYR A 101 -0.12 7.25 -10.55
CA TYR A 101 0.66 7.63 -9.36
C TYR A 101 2.00 6.90 -9.32
N VAL A 102 2.00 5.57 -9.52
CA VAL A 102 3.24 4.78 -9.51
C VAL A 102 4.20 5.24 -10.62
N MET A 103 3.68 5.58 -11.81
CA MET A 103 4.50 6.11 -12.90
C MET A 103 5.14 7.46 -12.53
N VAL A 104 4.35 8.40 -11.99
CA VAL A 104 4.84 9.73 -11.61
C VAL A 104 5.83 9.65 -10.45
N ALA A 105 5.52 8.85 -9.42
CA ALA A 105 6.41 8.60 -8.29
C ALA A 105 7.72 7.94 -8.76
N GLY A 106 7.65 6.92 -9.62
CA GLY A 106 8.83 6.29 -10.20
C GLY A 106 9.73 7.28 -10.97
N PHE A 107 9.14 8.25 -11.67
CA PHE A 107 9.88 9.30 -12.34
C PHE A 107 10.54 10.27 -11.36
N TRP A 108 9.77 10.84 -10.42
CA TRP A 108 10.26 11.86 -9.50
C TRP A 108 11.14 11.34 -8.36
N ASP A 109 10.90 10.12 -7.87
CA ASP A 109 11.68 9.50 -6.78
C ASP A 109 12.80 8.60 -7.31
N GLY A 110 12.62 8.05 -8.52
CA GLY A 110 13.57 7.14 -9.14
C GLY A 110 14.51 7.87 -10.10
N ILE A 111 13.97 8.36 -11.22
CA ILE A 111 14.77 8.89 -12.34
C ILE A 111 15.45 10.22 -11.97
N VAL A 112 14.69 11.17 -11.44
CA VAL A 112 15.20 12.53 -11.19
C VAL A 112 16.37 12.55 -10.19
N PRO A 113 16.24 12.02 -8.96
CA PRO A 113 17.33 12.08 -7.99
C PRO A 113 18.42 11.01 -8.20
N LYS A 114 18.08 9.79 -8.63
CA LYS A 114 19.06 8.67 -8.65
C LYS A 114 19.85 8.59 -9.95
N LEU A 115 19.29 9.07 -11.05
CA LEU A 115 19.95 9.06 -12.36
C LEU A 115 20.38 10.47 -12.76
N LEU A 116 19.39 11.34 -12.96
CA LEU A 116 19.60 12.66 -13.54
C LEU A 116 20.49 13.52 -12.63
N ALA A 117 20.12 13.69 -11.36
CA ALA A 117 20.87 14.53 -10.42
C ALA A 117 22.31 14.04 -10.16
N ARG A 118 22.59 12.74 -10.35
CA ARG A 118 23.96 12.19 -10.28
C ARG A 118 24.76 12.44 -11.56
N LEU A 119 24.11 12.40 -12.73
CA LEU A 119 24.78 12.58 -14.03
C LEU A 119 25.03 14.06 -14.37
N ALA A 120 24.09 14.95 -14.06
CA ALA A 120 24.17 16.37 -14.41
C ALA A 120 23.68 17.28 -13.27
N PRO A 121 24.36 17.30 -12.10
CA PRO A 121 23.91 18.02 -10.92
C PRO A 121 23.67 19.52 -11.17
N ALA A 122 24.47 20.15 -12.03
CA ALA A 122 24.32 21.56 -12.40
C ALA A 122 22.99 21.86 -13.11
N GLN A 123 22.46 20.91 -13.89
CA GLN A 123 21.23 21.07 -14.68
C GLN A 123 19.96 20.68 -13.90
N MET A 124 20.05 20.03 -12.74
CA MET A 124 18.89 19.62 -11.93
C MET A 124 18.64 20.47 -10.68
N THR A 125 19.35 21.59 -10.53
CA THR A 125 19.11 22.58 -9.47
C THR A 125 17.68 23.13 -9.45
N TRP A 126 16.99 23.16 -10.60
CA TRP A 126 15.57 23.53 -10.67
C TRP A 126 14.62 22.46 -10.11
N ALA A 127 14.99 21.19 -10.19
CA ALA A 127 14.17 20.07 -9.74
C ALA A 127 14.43 19.72 -8.27
N ILE A 128 15.68 19.84 -7.82
CA ILE A 128 16.10 19.58 -6.43
C ILE A 128 17.00 20.73 -5.98
N PRO A 129 16.44 21.75 -5.31
CA PRO A 129 17.18 22.94 -4.88
C PRO A 129 18.30 22.65 -3.88
N SER A 130 18.23 21.52 -3.17
CA SER A 130 19.18 21.12 -2.11
C SER A 130 20.40 20.33 -2.61
N LEU A 131 20.58 20.19 -3.93
CA LEU A 131 21.74 19.49 -4.48
C LEU A 131 23.02 20.30 -4.26
N LYS A 132 23.98 19.74 -3.50
CA LYS A 132 25.35 20.24 -3.52
C LYS A 132 25.93 19.98 -4.92
N SER A 133 26.48 21.03 -5.54
CA SER A 133 27.15 20.95 -6.84
C SER A 133 28.43 20.10 -6.72
N ASN A 134 28.25 18.78 -6.70
CA ASN A 134 29.33 17.81 -6.76
C ASN A 134 29.73 17.58 -8.23
N ALA A 135 30.91 16.98 -8.43
CA ALA A 135 31.26 16.43 -9.73
C ALA A 135 30.21 15.39 -10.17
N PRO A 136 29.99 15.20 -11.48
CA PRO A 136 29.15 14.13 -11.99
C PRO A 136 29.54 12.77 -11.37
N ASP A 137 28.64 11.80 -11.35
CA ASP A 137 29.02 10.42 -11.05
C ASP A 137 28.93 9.61 -12.35
N TRP A 138 30.09 9.19 -12.85
CA TRP A 138 30.22 8.43 -14.08
C TRP A 138 29.61 7.02 -13.93
N LEU A 139 29.46 6.52 -12.70
CA LEU A 139 28.76 5.26 -12.43
C LEU A 139 27.26 5.35 -12.76
N ALA A 140 26.68 6.56 -12.80
CA ALA A 140 25.30 6.78 -13.21
C ALA A 140 25.03 6.48 -14.70
N LEU A 141 26.09 6.27 -15.51
CA LEU A 141 25.97 5.82 -16.90
C LEU A 141 25.41 4.38 -17.00
N ILE A 142 25.66 3.53 -16.00
CA ILE A 142 25.13 2.16 -16.01
C ILE A 142 23.59 2.16 -15.88
N PRO A 143 22.99 2.84 -14.88
CA PRO A 143 21.54 3.03 -14.83
C PRO A 143 20.97 3.76 -16.05
N LEU A 144 21.70 4.70 -16.65
CA LEU A 144 21.30 5.39 -17.88
C LEU A 144 21.15 4.39 -19.03
N ALA A 145 22.18 3.56 -19.25
CA ALA A 145 22.19 2.54 -20.29
C ALA A 145 21.03 1.56 -20.07
N LEU A 146 20.80 1.10 -18.83
CA LEU A 146 19.68 0.22 -18.52
C LEU A 146 18.31 0.89 -18.78
N CYS A 147 18.15 2.19 -18.46
CA CYS A 147 16.92 2.93 -18.79
C CYS A 147 16.70 3.02 -20.31
N LEU A 148 17.74 3.33 -21.09
CA LEU A 148 17.66 3.38 -22.54
C LEU A 148 17.30 2.00 -23.13
N MET A 149 17.86 0.93 -22.59
CA MET A 149 17.53 -0.45 -22.98
C MET A 149 16.07 -0.81 -22.73
N VAL A 150 15.45 -0.29 -21.64
CA VAL A 150 14.01 -0.45 -21.39
C VAL A 150 13.18 0.35 -22.40
N LEU A 151 13.60 1.56 -22.76
CA LEU A 151 12.91 2.38 -23.76
C LEU A 151 12.88 1.72 -25.15
N CYS A 152 13.90 0.93 -25.50
CA CYS A 152 13.91 0.12 -26.72
C CYS A 152 12.75 -0.91 -26.80
N ARG A 153 12.03 -1.16 -25.70
CA ARG A 153 10.80 -1.97 -25.70
C ARG A 153 9.64 -1.31 -26.47
N LEU A 154 9.65 0.02 -26.61
CA LEU A 154 8.66 0.74 -27.41
C LEU A 154 8.84 0.49 -28.92
N LEU A 155 10.02 0.01 -29.33
CA LEU A 155 10.30 -0.37 -30.70
C LEU A 155 9.87 -1.83 -30.95
N PRO A 156 9.11 -2.12 -32.03
CA PRO A 156 8.59 -3.47 -32.30
C PRO A 156 9.68 -4.53 -32.51
N ARG A 157 10.91 -4.14 -32.81
CA ARG A 157 12.07 -5.04 -33.04
C ARG A 157 13.09 -5.05 -31.89
N GLY A 158 12.94 -4.19 -30.87
CA GLY A 158 13.92 -4.00 -29.79
C GLY A 158 13.72 -4.87 -28.54
N GLY A 159 12.71 -5.75 -28.53
CA GLY A 159 12.27 -6.47 -27.33
C GLY A 159 13.33 -7.38 -26.65
N TRP A 160 14.36 -7.82 -27.38
CA TRP A 160 15.46 -8.60 -26.79
C TRP A 160 16.33 -7.77 -25.84
N ILE A 161 16.60 -6.51 -26.20
CA ILE A 161 17.49 -5.63 -25.45
C ILE A 161 16.90 -5.32 -24.06
N ALA A 162 15.58 -5.16 -23.98
CA ALA A 162 14.87 -4.93 -22.73
C ALA A 162 14.89 -6.12 -21.75
N ARG A 163 15.32 -7.32 -22.18
CA ARG A 163 15.42 -8.51 -21.30
C ARG A 163 16.53 -8.39 -20.26
N TRP A 164 17.62 -7.69 -20.57
CA TRP A 164 18.74 -7.51 -19.65
C TRP A 164 18.35 -6.66 -18.42
N PRO A 165 17.74 -5.47 -18.57
CA PRO A 165 17.18 -4.75 -17.44
C PRO A 165 16.15 -5.57 -16.66
N LEU A 166 15.31 -6.36 -17.32
CA LEU A 166 14.31 -7.18 -16.64
C LEU A 166 14.96 -8.28 -15.78
N ALA A 167 16.00 -8.95 -16.29
CA ALA A 167 16.77 -9.93 -15.53
C ALA A 167 17.44 -9.28 -14.32
N PHE A 168 18.00 -8.07 -14.48
CA PHE A 168 18.58 -7.31 -13.38
C PHE A 168 17.55 -6.94 -12.30
N ILE A 169 16.36 -6.49 -12.72
CA ILE A 169 15.24 -6.18 -11.83
C ILE A 169 14.83 -7.43 -11.07
N VAL A 170 14.52 -8.53 -11.76
CA VAL A 170 14.07 -9.79 -11.14
C VAL A 170 15.14 -10.34 -10.18
N GLY A 171 16.42 -10.34 -10.58
CA GLY A 171 17.52 -10.79 -9.74
C GLY A 171 17.65 -9.96 -8.46
N THR A 172 17.56 -8.62 -8.58
CA THR A 172 17.63 -7.71 -7.42
C THR A 172 16.45 -7.93 -6.48
N TYR A 173 15.22 -7.98 -7.00
CA TYR A 173 14.02 -8.21 -6.18
C TYR A 173 14.03 -9.60 -5.53
N ALA A 174 14.48 -10.63 -6.24
CA ALA A 174 14.63 -11.98 -5.70
C ALA A 174 15.68 -12.01 -4.58
N GLY A 175 16.83 -11.35 -4.76
CA GLY A 175 17.88 -11.26 -3.75
C GLY A 175 17.42 -10.54 -2.48
N ILE A 176 16.78 -9.36 -2.63
CA ILE A 176 16.22 -8.62 -1.48
C ILE A 176 15.17 -9.48 -0.77
N ARG A 177 14.22 -10.08 -1.52
CA ARG A 177 13.20 -10.93 -0.92
C ARG A 177 13.78 -12.13 -0.19
N LEU A 178 14.78 -12.81 -0.76
CA LEU A 178 15.44 -13.94 -0.11
C LEU A 178 16.00 -13.54 1.25
N ILE A 179 16.73 -12.43 1.32
CA ILE A 179 17.31 -11.92 2.58
C ILE A 179 16.19 -11.51 3.54
N SER A 180 15.18 -10.78 3.07
CA SER A 180 14.05 -10.35 3.91
C SER A 180 13.28 -11.54 4.49
N TYR A 181 13.02 -12.59 3.71
CA TYR A 181 12.37 -13.81 4.19
C TYR A 181 13.24 -14.57 5.19
N LEU A 182 14.55 -14.65 4.94
CA LEU A 182 15.48 -15.30 5.87
C LEU A 182 15.53 -14.55 7.22
N GLU A 183 15.64 -13.23 7.19
CA GLU A 183 15.77 -12.43 8.42
C GLU A 183 14.43 -12.28 9.16
N ALA A 184 13.37 -11.90 8.46
CA ALA A 184 12.10 -11.54 9.11
C ALA A 184 11.26 -12.77 9.46
N ASP A 185 11.21 -13.76 8.57
CA ASP A 185 10.33 -14.92 8.76
C ASP A 185 11.11 -16.10 9.33
N PHE A 186 12.19 -16.52 8.69
CA PHE A 186 12.90 -17.75 9.08
C PHE A 186 13.60 -17.61 10.44
N VAL A 187 14.41 -16.56 10.64
CA VAL A 187 15.11 -16.33 11.92
C VAL A 187 14.11 -16.03 13.05
N SER A 188 13.06 -15.25 12.78
CA SER A 188 12.00 -14.97 13.77
C SER A 188 11.27 -16.26 14.18
N GLN A 189 10.94 -17.13 13.23
CA GLN A 189 10.31 -18.42 13.52
C GLN A 189 11.22 -19.32 14.36
N ILE A 190 12.51 -19.41 14.03
CA ILE A 190 13.49 -20.17 14.83
C ILE A 190 13.56 -19.59 16.25
N ARG A 191 13.73 -18.27 16.38
CA ARG A 191 13.80 -17.60 17.68
C ARG A 191 12.53 -17.85 18.51
N ASN A 192 11.36 -17.78 17.90
CA ASN A 192 10.08 -18.04 18.57
C ASN A 192 9.88 -19.53 18.93
N SER A 193 10.62 -20.44 18.30
CA SER A 193 10.62 -21.86 18.65
C SER A 193 11.62 -22.24 19.75
N ILE A 194 12.62 -21.40 20.03
CA ILE A 194 13.56 -21.58 21.16
C ILE A 194 12.88 -21.10 22.44
N VAL A 195 11.94 -21.90 22.93
CA VAL A 195 11.22 -21.65 24.19
C VAL A 195 11.63 -22.65 25.27
N PRO A 196 11.74 -22.23 26.54
CA PRO A 196 11.99 -23.16 27.64
C PRO A 196 10.81 -24.14 27.78
N LEU A 197 11.13 -25.44 27.77
CA LEU A 197 10.16 -26.54 27.91
C LEU A 197 9.54 -26.60 29.30
N VAL A 198 10.34 -26.26 30.31
CA VAL A 198 9.94 -26.23 31.72
C VAL A 198 10.14 -24.79 32.20
N VAL A 199 9.02 -24.11 32.48
CA VAL A 199 9.03 -22.72 32.91
C VAL A 199 8.80 -22.64 34.42
N PHE A 200 9.71 -21.94 35.09
CA PHE A 200 9.57 -21.56 36.48
C PHE A 200 9.23 -20.08 36.56
N THR A 201 8.16 -19.74 37.27
CA THR A 201 7.81 -18.34 37.57
C THR A 201 8.95 -17.69 38.36
N GLN A 202 9.07 -16.35 38.31
CA GLN A 202 10.10 -15.57 39.05
C GLN A 202 10.16 -15.88 40.57
N ALA A 203 9.12 -16.48 41.14
CA ALA A 203 9.05 -16.94 42.53
C ALA A 203 9.51 -18.40 42.75
N GLY A 204 10.12 -19.06 41.76
CA GLY A 204 10.62 -20.44 41.86
C GLY A 204 9.52 -21.53 41.83
N ARG A 205 8.26 -21.16 41.54
CA ARG A 205 7.14 -22.12 41.38
C ARG A 205 7.06 -22.59 39.93
N PHE A 206 6.73 -23.85 39.72
CA PHE A 206 6.56 -24.45 38.40
C PHE A 206 5.26 -23.95 37.76
N ASP A 207 5.37 -23.36 36.56
CA ASP A 207 4.21 -22.97 35.75
C ASP A 207 3.85 -24.10 34.79
N LEU A 208 2.85 -24.89 35.20
CA LEU A 208 2.33 -26.03 34.44
C LEU A 208 1.77 -25.61 33.08
N TRP A 209 1.04 -24.50 33.03
CA TRP A 209 0.29 -24.12 31.83
C TRP A 209 1.24 -23.63 30.73
N GLU A 210 2.22 -22.80 31.10
CA GLU A 210 3.21 -22.30 30.16
C GLU A 210 4.13 -23.42 29.64
N SER A 211 4.53 -24.35 30.52
CA SER A 211 5.36 -25.51 30.16
C SER A 211 4.66 -26.47 29.19
N VAL A 212 3.37 -26.75 29.42
CA VAL A 212 2.56 -27.58 28.51
C VAL A 212 2.38 -26.91 27.15
N ARG A 213 2.09 -25.60 27.12
CA ARG A 213 1.98 -24.83 25.86
C ARG A 213 3.26 -24.90 25.04
N ASN A 214 4.41 -24.67 25.67
CA ASN A 214 5.70 -24.67 24.99
C ASN A 214 6.08 -26.06 24.47
N THR A 215 5.79 -27.11 25.25
CA THR A 215 6.02 -28.51 24.85
C THR A 215 5.10 -28.93 23.69
N LEU A 216 3.81 -28.56 23.74
CA LEU A 216 2.87 -28.82 22.66
C LEU A 216 3.29 -28.10 21.37
N CYS A 217 3.77 -26.86 21.47
CA CYS A 217 4.29 -26.11 20.33
C CYS A 217 5.49 -26.84 19.68
N LEU A 218 6.45 -27.32 20.48
CA LEU A 218 7.59 -28.08 19.99
C LEU A 218 7.15 -29.37 19.29
N VAL A 219 6.28 -30.16 19.92
CA VAL A 219 5.77 -31.41 19.35
C VAL A 219 5.00 -31.15 18.06
N GLY A 220 4.19 -30.09 18.01
CA GLY A 220 3.47 -29.67 16.81
C GLY A 220 4.40 -29.29 15.65
N VAL A 221 5.45 -28.51 15.93
CA VAL A 221 6.46 -28.14 14.93
C VAL A 221 7.23 -29.36 14.44
N LEU A 222 7.65 -30.26 15.33
CA LEU A 222 8.35 -31.50 14.95
C LEU A 222 7.46 -32.44 14.13
N SER A 223 6.18 -32.58 14.50
CA SER A 223 5.21 -33.38 13.74
C SER A 223 4.96 -32.79 12.35
N ALA A 224 4.78 -31.47 12.25
CA ALA A 224 4.60 -30.79 10.97
C ALA A 224 5.84 -30.90 10.08
N LEU A 225 7.05 -30.72 10.64
CA LEU A 225 8.31 -30.94 9.92
C LEU A 225 8.40 -32.37 9.42
N THR A 226 8.10 -33.37 10.26
CA THR A 226 8.13 -34.78 9.86
C THR A 226 7.14 -35.08 8.74
N TYR A 227 5.93 -34.51 8.78
CA TYR A 227 4.91 -34.70 7.75
C TYR A 227 5.26 -34.02 6.41
N PHE A 228 5.81 -32.81 6.44
CA PHE A 228 6.16 -32.04 5.24
C PHE A 228 7.57 -32.31 4.72
N TYR A 229 8.38 -33.10 5.43
CA TYR A 229 9.69 -33.50 4.97
C TYR A 229 9.56 -34.49 3.81
N PHE A 230 9.40 -33.93 2.60
CA PHE A 230 9.25 -34.65 1.32
C PHE A 230 10.43 -35.58 0.97
N SER A 231 11.57 -35.45 1.64
CA SER A 231 12.76 -36.29 1.44
C SER A 231 12.82 -37.53 2.34
N ALA A 232 11.81 -37.75 3.20
CA ALA A 232 11.63 -39.07 3.79
C ALA A 232 10.89 -39.96 2.78
N ASP A 233 11.53 -41.05 2.36
CA ASP A 233 10.83 -42.10 1.61
C ASP A 233 9.60 -42.51 2.43
N HIS A 234 8.41 -42.38 1.84
CA HIS A 234 7.16 -42.77 2.46
C HIS A 234 7.01 -44.30 2.41
N THR A 235 7.89 -45.01 3.11
CA THR A 235 7.78 -46.45 3.32
C THR A 235 7.78 -46.72 4.82
N GLY A 236 6.58 -46.93 5.40
CA GLY A 236 6.40 -47.27 6.82
C GLY A 236 5.36 -46.41 7.54
N ILE A 237 5.42 -46.32 8.87
CA ILE A 237 4.36 -45.79 9.77
C ILE A 237 3.93 -44.33 9.49
N THR A 238 4.72 -43.54 8.75
CA THR A 238 4.37 -42.17 8.32
C THR A 238 3.85 -42.06 6.88
N GLY A 239 3.58 -43.16 6.19
CA GLY A 239 3.03 -43.15 4.84
C GLY A 239 2.17 -44.38 4.52
N ARG A 240 1.14 -44.19 3.71
CA ARG A 240 0.74 -45.26 2.79
C ARG A 240 1.64 -45.20 1.58
#